data_AF-A0A2H0M1L5-F1
#
_entry.id   AF-A0A2H0M1L5-F1
#
_cell.length_a   1.000
_cell.length_b   1.000
_cell.length_c   1.000
_cell.angle_alpha   90.00
_cell.angle_beta   90.00
_cell.angle_gamma   90.00
#
_symmetry.space_group_name_H-M   'P 1'
#
loop_
_entity.id
_entity.type
_entity.pdbx_description
1 polymer ?
#
loop_
_entity_poly.entity_id
_entity_poly.type
_entity_poly.pdbx_seq_one_letter_code
_entity_poly.pdbx_strand_id
1 'polypeptide(L)'
;MKCSLCGFVFKEDQAQAACGNCPLMKGCKLLKCPNCGFETPPEPKWEKHLKKEGEFVMTDLNVNQSGKICRINTSDRKKLNKIMAMGILPGMTVTLIQKFPSYVVQIGQSQFAIDKKLAECILLGRSL
;
A
#
# COMPACT_ATOMS: atom_id res chain seq x y z
N MET A 1 14.61 -0.97 7.18
CA MET A 1 13.31 -0.28 7.34
C MET A 1 12.35 -0.76 6.27
N LYS A 2 11.06 -0.87 6.60
CA LYS A 2 10.00 -1.26 5.66
C LYS A 2 9.07 -0.07 5.44
N CYS A 3 8.83 0.32 4.20
CA CYS A 3 7.87 1.39 3.91
C CYS A 3 6.46 0.97 4.36
N SER A 4 5.80 1.79 5.18
CA SER A 4 4.42 1.51 5.63
C SER A 4 3.39 1.58 4.51
N LEU A 5 3.70 2.24 3.38
CA LEU A 5 2.81 2.35 2.23
C LEU A 5 3.03 1.24 1.20
N CYS A 6 4.20 1.16 0.56
CA CYS A 6 4.42 0.15 -0.49
C CYS A 6 5.03 -1.16 0.04
N GLY A 7 5.41 -1.22 1.32
CA GLY A 7 6.01 -2.41 1.92
C GLY A 7 7.40 -2.75 1.41
N PHE A 8 8.04 -1.88 0.63
CA PHE A 8 9.41 -2.03 0.15
C PHE A 8 10.38 -2.02 1.33
N VAL A 9 11.31 -2.96 1.35
CA VAL A 9 12.33 -3.08 2.40
C VAL A 9 13.63 -2.47 1.87
N PHE A 10 14.15 -1.49 2.59
CA PHE A 10 15.38 -0.79 2.24
C PHE A 10 16.19 -0.46 3.50
N LYS A 11 17.46 -0.14 3.31
CA LYS A 11 18.32 0.34 4.40
C LYS A 11 18.14 1.85 4.59
N GLU A 12 18.47 2.36 5.78
CA GLU A 12 18.27 3.79 6.11
C GLU A 12 19.15 4.72 5.28
N ASP A 13 20.35 4.28 4.89
CA ASP A 13 21.25 4.98 3.96
C ASP A 13 20.70 5.08 2.52
N GLN A 14 19.77 4.20 2.15
CA GLN A 14 19.09 4.21 0.86
C GLN A 14 17.87 5.16 0.85
N ALA A 15 17.52 5.73 2.00
CA ALA A 15 16.43 6.69 2.11
C ALA A 15 16.88 8.08 1.66
N GLN A 16 16.02 8.77 0.90
CA GLN A 16 16.27 10.17 0.53
C GLN A 16 15.76 11.10 1.64
N ALA A 17 16.44 12.24 1.84
CA ALA A 17 15.91 13.30 2.70
C ALA A 17 14.59 13.83 2.11
N ALA A 18 13.53 13.87 2.92
CA ALA A 18 12.19 14.21 2.44
C ALA A 18 12.03 15.67 1.97
N CYS A 19 12.70 16.63 2.63
CA CYS A 19 12.47 18.06 2.40
C CYS A 19 13.77 18.89 2.41
N GLY A 20 14.08 19.57 1.31
CA GLY A 20 15.16 20.57 1.22
C GLY A 20 14.75 22.03 1.45
N ASN A 21 13.44 22.33 1.39
CA ASN A 21 12.90 23.72 1.39
C ASN A 21 11.88 24.00 2.51
N CYS A 22 11.72 23.11 3.49
CA CYS A 22 10.72 23.30 4.55
C CYS A 22 11.25 24.29 5.62
N PRO A 23 10.56 25.41 5.91
CA PRO A 23 11.01 26.39 6.91
C PRO A 23 11.11 25.83 8.35
N LEU A 24 10.59 24.63 8.60
CA LEU A 24 10.70 23.88 9.88
C LEU A 24 11.98 23.01 9.98
N MET A 25 13.01 23.38 9.21
CA MET A 25 14.14 22.56 8.75
C MET A 25 15.07 21.93 9.82
N LYS A 26 15.15 22.43 11.05
CA LYS A 26 16.24 22.03 11.97
C LYS A 26 16.06 20.68 12.69
N GLY A 27 14.91 20.01 12.53
CA GLY A 27 14.61 18.77 13.26
C GLY A 27 13.84 17.69 12.52
N CYS A 28 13.51 17.91 11.24
CA CYS A 28 12.69 16.97 10.47
C CYS A 28 13.55 15.77 10.02
N LYS A 29 13.40 14.64 10.71
CA LYS A 29 14.10 13.37 10.40
C LYS A 29 13.29 12.46 9.46
N LEU A 30 12.30 12.98 8.75
CA LEU A 30 11.48 12.20 7.83
C LEU A 30 12.33 11.65 6.67
N LEU A 31 12.15 10.35 6.43
CA LEU A 31 12.83 9.58 5.41
C LEU A 31 11.87 9.31 4.27
N LYS A 32 12.33 9.49 3.03
CA LYS A 32 11.53 9.23 1.84
C LYS A 32 11.86 7.86 1.28
N CYS A 33 10.83 7.04 1.08
CA CYS A 33 10.96 5.71 0.49
C CYS A 33 11.48 5.82 -0.95
N PRO A 34 12.61 5.15 -1.31
CA PRO A 34 13.18 5.23 -2.65
C PRO A 34 12.31 4.56 -3.74
N ASN A 35 11.35 3.71 -3.34
CA ASN A 35 10.47 3.03 -4.28
C ASN A 35 9.23 3.87 -4.64
N CYS A 36 8.44 4.26 -3.62
CA CYS A 36 7.15 4.94 -3.81
C CYS A 36 7.16 6.44 -3.50
N GLY A 37 8.21 6.97 -2.89
CA GLY A 37 8.28 8.38 -2.48
C GLY A 37 7.48 8.74 -1.24
N PHE A 38 6.85 7.76 -0.56
CA PHE A 38 6.15 8.00 0.71
C PHE A 38 7.13 8.42 1.80
N GLU A 39 6.72 9.38 2.62
CA GLU A 39 7.54 9.95 3.70
C GLU A 39 7.16 9.27 5.02
N THR A 40 8.15 8.68 5.68
CA THR A 40 7.99 7.97 6.96
C THR A 40 8.98 8.48 7.98
N PRO A 41 8.58 8.66 9.25
CA PRO A 41 9.56 8.83 10.32
C PRO A 41 10.43 7.56 10.43
N PRO A 42 11.67 7.67 10.93
CA PRO A 42 12.50 6.52 11.23
C PRO A 42 11.82 5.64 12.28
N GLU A 43 11.76 4.33 12.05
CA GLU A 43 11.13 3.37 12.96
C GLU A 43 11.87 3.36 14.31
N PRO A 44 11.16 3.49 15.46
CA PRO A 44 11.78 3.27 16.75
C PRO A 44 12.08 1.77 16.95
N LYS A 45 13.19 1.46 17.61
CA LYS A 45 13.76 0.09 17.69
C LYS A 45 12.84 -0.97 18.35
N TRP A 46 11.73 -0.59 18.97
CA TRP A 46 10.84 -1.45 19.77
C TRP A 46 9.64 -2.04 19.01
N GLU A 47 9.34 -1.64 17.78
CA GLU A 47 8.10 -2.03 17.06
C GLU A 47 8.15 -3.39 16.31
N LYS A 48 9.15 -4.26 16.57
CA LYS A 48 9.41 -5.47 15.75
C LYS A 48 8.42 -6.64 15.92
N HIS A 49 7.36 -6.52 16.73
CA HIS A 49 6.51 -7.65 17.15
C HIS A 49 5.01 -7.54 16.79
N LEU A 50 4.67 -6.94 15.66
CA LEU A 50 3.28 -6.96 15.16
C LEU A 50 3.01 -8.26 14.37
N LYS A 51 2.10 -9.09 14.90
CA LYS A 51 1.65 -10.36 14.31
C LYS A 51 1.15 -10.17 12.88
N LYS A 52 1.66 -10.98 11.95
CA LYS A 52 1.10 -11.12 10.61
C LYS A 52 -0.18 -11.96 10.68
N GLU A 53 -1.31 -11.32 10.40
CA GLU A 53 -2.54 -12.04 10.04
C GLU A 53 -2.36 -12.70 8.67
N GLY A 54 -3.14 -13.73 8.37
CA GLY A 54 -3.08 -14.40 7.07
C GLY A 54 -3.44 -13.44 5.93
N GLU A 55 -2.55 -13.33 4.94
CA GLU A 55 -2.76 -12.52 3.73
C GLU A 55 -3.32 -13.40 2.60
N PHE A 56 -4.23 -12.87 1.79
CA PHE A 56 -4.77 -13.50 0.57
C PHE A 56 -4.89 -12.47 -0.56
N VAL A 57 -5.05 -12.92 -1.81
CA VAL A 57 -5.06 -12.02 -2.97
C VAL A 57 -6.47 -11.45 -3.18
N MET A 58 -6.57 -10.19 -3.62
CA MET A 58 -7.85 -9.54 -3.88
C MET A 58 -8.73 -10.31 -4.90
N THR A 59 -8.12 -11.01 -5.85
CA THR A 59 -8.82 -11.86 -6.83
C THR A 59 -9.58 -13.03 -6.20
N ASP A 60 -9.20 -13.43 -4.98
CA ASP A 60 -9.79 -14.55 -4.25
C ASP A 60 -11.09 -14.14 -3.54
N LEU A 61 -11.38 -12.83 -3.41
CA LEU A 61 -12.66 -12.34 -2.89
C LEU A 61 -13.81 -12.84 -3.75
N ASN A 62 -14.93 -13.19 -3.14
CA ASN A 62 -16.21 -13.36 -3.83
C ASN A 62 -16.84 -11.99 -4.14
N VAL A 63 -17.76 -11.95 -5.10
CA VAL A 63 -18.53 -10.72 -5.37
C VAL A 63 -19.31 -10.33 -4.12
N ASN A 64 -19.33 -9.03 -3.81
CA ASN A 64 -19.80 -8.39 -2.58
C ASN A 64 -19.00 -8.72 -1.31
N GLN A 65 -17.88 -9.44 -1.41
CA GLN A 65 -16.99 -9.66 -0.28
C GLN A 65 -16.00 -8.51 -0.12
N SER A 66 -15.67 -8.19 1.12
CA SER A 66 -14.69 -7.16 1.47
C SER A 66 -13.45 -7.73 2.16
N GLY A 67 -12.34 -7.01 2.07
CA GLY A 67 -11.13 -7.28 2.84
C GLY A 67 -10.30 -6.02 3.04
N LYS A 68 -9.47 -6.01 4.08
CA LYS A 68 -8.59 -4.88 4.39
C LYS A 68 -7.30 -4.99 3.59
N ILE A 69 -6.94 -3.96 2.84
CA ILE A 69 -5.68 -3.93 2.08
C ILE A 69 -4.52 -3.91 3.08
N CYS A 70 -3.74 -5.00 3.11
CA CYS A 70 -2.56 -5.11 3.95
C CYS A 70 -1.32 -4.55 3.24
N ARG A 71 -1.15 -4.87 1.96
CA ARG A 71 0.03 -4.45 1.18
C ARG A 71 -0.21 -4.55 -0.32
N ILE A 72 0.53 -3.75 -1.08
CA ILE A 72 0.66 -3.89 -2.53
C ILE A 72 1.98 -4.62 -2.82
N ASN A 73 1.90 -5.84 -3.33
CA ASN A 73 3.04 -6.71 -3.59
C ASN A 73 3.55 -6.56 -5.03
N THR A 74 4.24 -5.45 -5.31
CA THR A 74 4.87 -5.26 -6.63
C THR A 74 6.17 -4.44 -6.53
N SER A 75 7.16 -4.80 -7.36
CA SER A 75 8.38 -4.02 -7.59
C SER A 75 8.26 -3.09 -8.80
N ASP A 76 7.21 -3.24 -9.62
CA ASP A 76 6.97 -2.41 -10.80
C ASP A 76 6.36 -1.06 -10.37
N ARG A 77 7.18 -0.01 -10.46
CA ARG A 77 6.78 1.37 -10.13
C ARG A 77 5.58 1.86 -10.93
N LYS A 78 5.39 1.43 -12.18
CA LYS A 78 4.24 1.85 -13.00
C LYS A 78 2.94 1.26 -12.46
N LYS A 79 2.93 -0.02 -12.09
CA LYS A 79 1.77 -0.66 -11.45
C LYS A 79 1.48 -0.03 -10.09
N LEU A 80 2.52 0.13 -9.27
CA LEU A 80 2.40 0.74 -7.95
C LEU A 80 1.80 2.14 -8.02
N ASN A 81 2.31 3.00 -8.90
CA ASN A 81 1.80 4.36 -9.07
C ASN A 81 0.35 4.39 -9.54
N LYS A 82 -0.06 3.50 -10.46
CA LYS A 82 -1.46 3.40 -10.90
C LYS A 82 -2.38 3.01 -9.75
N ILE A 83 -2.02 1.98 -8.98
CA ILE A 83 -2.79 1.49 -7.83
C ILE A 83 -2.97 2.61 -6.79
N MET A 84 -1.87 3.29 -6.44
CA MET A 84 -1.92 4.40 -5.48
C MET A 84 -2.72 5.61 -6.00
N ALA A 85 -2.60 5.95 -7.28
CA ALA A 85 -3.35 7.06 -7.88
C ALA A 85 -4.87 6.82 -7.92
N MET A 86 -5.30 5.55 -7.96
CA MET A 86 -6.72 5.17 -7.81
C MET A 86 -7.20 5.19 -6.35
N GLY A 87 -6.34 5.55 -5.39
CA GLY A 87 -6.69 5.52 -3.97
C GLY A 87 -6.76 4.11 -3.37
N ILE A 88 -6.12 3.13 -4.01
CA ILE A 88 -5.99 1.77 -3.46
C ILE A 88 -4.73 1.75 -2.58
N LEU A 89 -4.88 1.94 -1.27
CA LEU A 89 -3.77 2.08 -0.32
C LEU A 89 -3.91 1.09 0.85
N PRO A 90 -2.80 0.69 1.49
CA PRO A 90 -2.87 -0.11 2.72
C PRO A 90 -3.69 0.56 3.82
N GLY A 91 -4.37 -0.27 4.61
CA GLY A 91 -5.26 0.15 5.68
C GLY A 91 -6.70 0.38 5.23
N MET A 92 -6.95 0.53 3.94
CA MET A 92 -8.29 0.74 3.39
C MET A 92 -9.03 -0.59 3.19
N THR A 93 -10.35 -0.57 3.37
CA THR A 93 -11.22 -1.71 3.03
C THR A 93 -11.63 -1.63 1.57
N VAL A 94 -11.44 -2.72 0.84
CA VAL A 94 -11.90 -2.88 -0.53
C VAL A 94 -13.03 -3.91 -0.60
N THR A 95 -14.04 -3.65 -1.42
CA THR A 95 -15.14 -4.59 -1.70
C THR A 95 -15.13 -4.94 -3.17
N LEU A 96 -15.25 -6.22 -3.50
CA LEU A 96 -15.31 -6.66 -4.90
C LEU A 96 -16.75 -6.58 -5.42
N ILE A 97 -17.00 -5.78 -6.44
CA ILE A 97 -18.33 -5.59 -7.04
C ILE A 97 -18.55 -6.51 -8.26
N GLN A 98 -17.49 -6.85 -8.99
CA GLN A 98 -17.58 -7.68 -10.19
C GLN A 98 -16.24 -8.37 -10.47
N LYS A 99 -16.25 -9.61 -11.00
CA LYS A 99 -15.04 -10.33 -11.47
C LYS A 99 -14.85 -10.32 -12.99
N PHE A 100 -15.94 -10.24 -13.75
CA PHE A 100 -15.94 -10.36 -15.20
C PHE A 100 -16.98 -9.41 -15.82
N PRO A 101 -16.66 -8.70 -16.92
CA PRO A 101 -15.45 -8.79 -17.77
C PRO A 101 -14.18 -8.17 -17.18
N SER A 102 -14.28 -7.44 -16.08
CA SER A 102 -13.14 -6.88 -15.35
C SER A 102 -13.39 -6.91 -13.84
N TYR A 103 -12.34 -6.68 -13.05
CA TYR A 103 -12.48 -6.58 -11.60
C TYR A 103 -12.96 -5.16 -11.26
N VAL A 104 -14.20 -5.02 -10.83
CA VAL A 104 -14.71 -3.73 -10.31
C VAL A 104 -14.61 -3.78 -8.79
N VAL A 105 -13.89 -2.83 -8.21
CA VAL A 105 -13.71 -2.72 -6.77
C VAL A 105 -14.26 -1.41 -6.24
N GLN A 106 -14.84 -1.44 -5.05
CA GLN A 106 -15.31 -0.28 -4.32
C GLN A 106 -14.40 -0.01 -3.12
N ILE A 107 -13.98 1.24 -2.98
CA ILE A 107 -13.13 1.72 -1.89
C ILE A 107 -13.69 3.06 -1.43
N GLY A 108 -14.12 3.15 -0.17
CA GLY A 108 -14.89 4.30 0.31
C GLY A 108 -16.16 4.48 -0.54
N GLN A 109 -16.26 5.64 -1.20
CA GLN A 109 -17.39 6.01 -2.07
C GLN A 109 -17.07 5.88 -3.57
N SER A 110 -15.87 5.40 -3.93
CA SER A 110 -15.41 5.33 -5.32
C SER A 110 -15.38 3.89 -5.83
N GLN A 111 -15.67 3.70 -7.12
CA GLN A 111 -15.56 2.42 -7.80
C GLN A 111 -14.56 2.50 -8.96
N PHE A 112 -13.73 1.47 -9.10
CA PHE A 112 -12.72 1.40 -10.13
C PHE A 112 -12.73 0.03 -10.81
N ALA A 113 -12.72 0.03 -12.15
CA ALA A 113 -12.44 -1.16 -12.93
C ALA A 113 -10.92 -1.33 -13.07
N ILE A 114 -10.41 -2.49 -12.67
CA ILE A 114 -8.99 -2.84 -12.71
C ILE A 114 -8.77 -4.16 -13.42
N ASP A 115 -7.63 -4.25 -14.10
CA ASP A 115 -7.21 -5.48 -14.75
C ASP A 115 -6.72 -6.52 -13.74
N LYS A 116 -6.69 -7.78 -14.17
CA LYS A 116 -6.25 -8.91 -13.34
C LYS A 116 -4.80 -8.75 -12.84
N LYS A 117 -3.91 -8.15 -13.63
CA LYS A 117 -2.49 -8.00 -13.28
C LYS A 117 -2.29 -6.99 -12.15
N LEU A 118 -3.13 -5.96 -12.07
CA LEU A 118 -3.16 -5.01 -10.94
C LEU A 118 -3.85 -5.64 -9.73
N ALA A 119 -4.97 -6.34 -9.94
CA ALA A 119 -5.71 -7.05 -8.89
C ALA A 119 -4.83 -8.06 -8.14
N GLU A 120 -4.01 -8.83 -8.85
CA GLU A 120 -3.07 -9.81 -8.29
C GLU A 120 -1.96 -9.19 -7.41
N CYS A 121 -1.70 -7.88 -7.58
CA CYS A 121 -0.73 -7.18 -6.75
C CYS A 121 -1.29 -6.73 -5.40
N ILE A 122 -2.61 -6.82 -5.17
CA ILE A 122 -3.26 -6.31 -3.96
C ILE A 122 -3.48 -7.46 -2.97
N LEU A 123 -2.79 -7.40 -1.83
CA LEU A 123 -2.92 -8.38 -0.75
C LEU A 123 -3.85 -7.84 0.35
N LEU A 124 -4.79 -8.68 0.74
CA LEU A 124 -5.80 -8.40 1.76
C LEU A 124 -5.55 -9.22 3.01
N GLY A 125 -5.88 -8.66 4.16
CA GLY A 125 -6.01 -9.35 5.44
C GLY A 125 -7.48 -9.64 5.73
N ARG A 126 -7.71 -10.53 6.70
CA ARG A 126 -9.06 -10.81 7.18
C ARG A 126 -9.62 -9.56 7.88
N SER A 127 -10.68 -8.97 7.34
CA SER A 127 -11.51 -8.05 8.13
C SER A 127 -12.31 -8.88 9.12
N LEU A 128 -12.11 -8.65 10.41
CA LEU A 128 -13.01 -9.11 11.48
C LEU A 128 -14.35 -8.36 11.38
#